data_AF-A0A2V3ZXN8-F1
#
_entry.id   AF-A0A2V3ZXN8-F1
#
_cell.length_a   1.000
_cell.length_b   1.000
_cell.length_c   1.000
_cell.angle_alpha   90.00
_cell.angle_beta   90.00
_cell.angle_gamma   90.00
#
_symmetry.space_group_name_H-M   'P 1'
#
loop_
_entity.id
_entity.type
_entity.pdbx_description
1 polymer ?
#
loop_
_entity_poly.entity_id
_entity_poly.type
_entity_poly.pdbx_seq_one_letter_code
_entity_poly.pdbx_strand_id
1 'polypeptide(L)'
;MIMKKIFLTLIISSCMIGSNLAQTSKKACKLSNSLYKLWDKGKIDKATELSLELYRIDPPMLVERIHNTLAFQIKNDPNQYRLKYFEKLYNEDNQEINKIIAPMYLWSKTVNTNNKTVLKSIVKELNSLLKDSSNYNSRAERYYILILNELAEKNSIDNKTRENLIIRIIQKLETYSFLVDIPSNRKESKKRAWHRYILAFCYDYLYTNIDHKEEYLKMASDYSPDLNDRLYESTYFYDANILNENGPILEFKTKYQKYIANNNSETETLDLLSEIAFSNPSENNIEALQECFVKINSDGEFKTYWEKYVNGKGKAVPAVTIKFENEELDLTKKSDEWIYIDVWGTWCKPCCKELPQLQSFYLANQDVSNSKLKIYTLSFGSKNLSNFMSKNKYTFPVSEIDKKTNNLFEISAYPTKILITPSGNYIKIPHGVNWKMYIENYTLMN
;
A
#
# COMPACT_ATOMS: atom_id res chain seq x y z
N MET A 1 -26.77 10.86 -3.45
CA MET A 1 -26.27 11.73 -4.55
C MET A 1 -24.74 11.92 -4.55
N ILE A 2 -24.01 11.43 -3.53
CA ILE A 2 -22.53 11.53 -3.42
C ILE A 2 -21.80 10.30 -4.02
N MET A 3 -22.42 9.11 -4.04
CA MET A 3 -21.87 7.89 -4.67
C MET A 3 -21.58 7.99 -6.18
N LYS A 4 -22.24 8.90 -6.90
CA LYS A 4 -21.99 9.10 -8.35
C LYS A 4 -20.68 9.86 -8.64
N LYS A 5 -20.12 10.61 -7.67
CA LYS A 5 -18.88 11.37 -7.88
C LYS A 5 -17.61 10.53 -7.74
N ILE A 6 -17.65 9.40 -7.02
CA ILE A 6 -16.52 8.46 -6.94
C ILE A 6 -16.37 7.64 -8.24
N PHE A 7 -17.48 7.41 -8.96
CA PHE A 7 -17.48 6.57 -10.15
C PHE A 7 -16.94 7.23 -11.43
N LEU A 8 -16.88 8.57 -11.50
CA LEU A 8 -16.49 9.27 -12.73
C LEU A 8 -14.97 9.51 -12.85
N THR A 9 -14.19 9.32 -11.78
CA THR A 9 -12.73 9.56 -11.77
C THR A 9 -11.89 8.31 -12.05
N LEU A 10 -12.51 7.13 -12.24
CA LEU A 10 -11.81 5.84 -12.34
C LEU A 10 -11.84 5.17 -13.73
N ILE A 11 -11.95 5.95 -14.81
CA ILE A 11 -11.93 5.40 -16.20
C ILE A 11 -10.55 5.57 -16.89
N ILE A 12 -9.53 6.19 -16.29
CA ILE A 12 -8.24 6.45 -16.99
C ILE A 12 -7.00 5.77 -16.34
N SER A 13 -7.13 4.91 -15.32
CA SER A 13 -5.96 4.32 -14.65
C SER A 13 -5.73 2.81 -14.89
N SER A 14 -6.07 2.27 -16.07
CA SER A 14 -5.79 0.85 -16.40
C SER A 14 -4.98 0.64 -17.68
N CYS A 15 -4.13 1.61 -18.03
CA CYS A 15 -3.01 1.39 -18.94
C CYS A 15 -1.81 2.12 -18.37
N MET A 16 -0.66 1.43 -18.29
CA MET A 16 0.68 1.91 -17.93
C MET A 16 1.11 1.64 -16.49
N ILE A 17 1.46 0.37 -16.22
CA ILE A 17 2.57 0.05 -15.31
C ILE A 17 3.57 -0.76 -16.14
N GLY A 18 4.79 -0.26 -16.22
CA GLY A 18 5.82 -0.70 -17.16
C GLY A 18 6.64 -1.93 -16.76
N SER A 19 7.19 -2.52 -17.82
CA SER A 19 8.37 -3.39 -18.00
C SER A 19 8.39 -4.79 -17.36
N ASN A 20 8.49 -5.78 -18.28
CA ASN A 20 8.81 -7.21 -18.15
C ASN A 20 7.71 -8.26 -17.94
N LEU A 21 6.46 -8.01 -18.33
CA LEU A 21 5.46 -9.06 -18.56
C LEU A 21 4.73 -8.78 -19.89
N ALA A 22 4.34 -9.83 -20.61
CA ALA A 22 3.76 -9.80 -21.96
C ALA A 22 2.82 -8.59 -22.18
N GLN A 23 2.96 -7.90 -23.32
CA GLN A 23 2.02 -6.85 -23.71
C GLN A 23 0.59 -7.39 -23.56
N THR A 24 -0.17 -6.80 -22.64
CA THR A 24 -1.59 -7.11 -22.44
C THR A 24 -2.26 -7.00 -23.79
N SER A 25 -2.77 -8.12 -24.32
CA SER A 25 -3.25 -8.10 -25.70
C SER A 25 -4.43 -7.13 -25.81
N LYS A 26 -4.53 -6.40 -26.92
CA LYS A 26 -5.69 -5.52 -27.21
C LYS A 26 -7.01 -6.26 -27.06
N LYS A 27 -6.99 -7.58 -27.31
CA LYS A 27 -8.11 -8.49 -27.09
C LYS A 27 -8.46 -8.61 -25.60
N ALA A 28 -7.50 -8.89 -24.73
CA ALA A 28 -7.72 -8.99 -23.31
C ALA A 28 -8.30 -7.70 -22.71
N CYS A 29 -7.77 -6.52 -23.10
CA CYS A 29 -8.34 -5.24 -22.64
C CYS A 29 -9.81 -5.06 -23.08
N LYS A 30 -10.15 -5.44 -24.32
CA LYS A 30 -11.54 -5.39 -24.82
C LYS A 30 -12.47 -6.31 -24.02
N LEU A 31 -12.02 -7.53 -23.71
CA LEU A 31 -12.78 -8.48 -22.89
C LEU A 31 -13.02 -7.91 -21.49
N SER A 32 -11.94 -7.49 -20.82
CA SER A 32 -11.99 -6.91 -19.46
C SER A 32 -12.94 -5.70 -19.38
N ASN A 33 -12.89 -4.79 -20.35
CA ASN A 33 -13.76 -3.62 -20.39
C ASN A 33 -15.23 -3.96 -20.68
N SER A 34 -15.50 -5.09 -21.34
CA SER A 34 -16.86 -5.53 -21.66
C SER A 34 -17.56 -6.15 -20.45
N LEU A 35 -16.80 -6.83 -19.57
CA LEU A 35 -17.34 -7.54 -18.40
C LEU A 35 -18.19 -6.64 -17.49
N TYR A 36 -17.74 -5.42 -17.21
CA TYR A 36 -18.48 -4.48 -16.35
C TYR A 36 -19.94 -4.28 -16.79
N LYS A 37 -20.16 -4.02 -18.08
CA LYS A 37 -21.51 -3.80 -18.63
C LYS A 37 -22.35 -5.06 -18.64
N LEU A 38 -21.73 -6.23 -18.83
CA LEU A 38 -22.43 -7.51 -18.85
C LEU A 38 -22.91 -7.88 -17.45
N TRP A 39 -22.06 -7.70 -16.45
CA TRP A 39 -22.42 -7.87 -15.05
C TRP A 39 -23.57 -6.93 -14.67
N ASP A 40 -23.45 -5.63 -14.95
CA ASP A 40 -24.48 -4.63 -14.65
C ASP A 40 -25.85 -4.97 -15.26
N LYS A 41 -25.87 -5.44 -16.51
CA LYS A 41 -27.08 -5.82 -17.23
C LYS A 41 -27.58 -7.25 -16.97
N GLY A 42 -26.96 -7.99 -16.05
CA GLY A 42 -27.34 -9.38 -15.75
C GLY A 42 -27.16 -10.35 -16.93
N LYS A 43 -26.26 -10.07 -17.87
CA LYS A 43 -25.96 -10.94 -19.02
C LYS A 43 -25.01 -12.06 -18.61
N ILE A 44 -25.51 -12.96 -17.76
CA ILE A 44 -24.72 -13.97 -17.04
C ILE A 44 -23.96 -14.90 -18.00
N ASP A 45 -24.63 -15.56 -18.95
CA ASP A 45 -23.97 -16.52 -19.85
C ASP A 45 -22.83 -15.88 -20.64
N LYS A 46 -23.07 -14.68 -21.18
CA LYS A 46 -22.04 -13.97 -21.94
C LYS A 46 -20.89 -13.51 -21.03
N ALA A 47 -21.18 -13.07 -19.81
CA ALA A 47 -20.15 -12.69 -18.85
C ALA A 47 -19.26 -13.88 -18.46
N THR A 48 -19.85 -15.06 -18.27
CA THR A 48 -19.14 -16.31 -18.00
C THR A 48 -18.22 -16.68 -19.16
N GLU A 49 -18.74 -16.71 -20.39
CA GLU A 49 -17.95 -16.99 -21.60
C GLU A 49 -16.74 -16.05 -21.72
N LEU A 50 -16.95 -14.73 -21.58
CA LEU A 50 -15.87 -13.76 -21.67
C LEU A 50 -14.86 -13.86 -20.52
N SER A 51 -15.31 -14.32 -19.34
CA SER A 51 -14.43 -14.52 -18.19
C SER A 51 -13.52 -15.73 -18.40
N LEU A 52 -14.08 -16.86 -18.88
CA LEU A 52 -13.28 -18.03 -19.25
C LEU A 52 -12.26 -17.70 -20.35
N GLU A 53 -12.69 -16.96 -21.38
CA GLU A 53 -11.78 -16.52 -22.44
C GLU A 53 -10.70 -15.57 -21.93
N LEU A 54 -11.07 -14.59 -21.10
CA LEU A 54 -10.12 -13.65 -20.51
C LEU A 54 -9.10 -14.39 -19.64
N TYR A 55 -9.55 -15.32 -18.80
CA TYR A 55 -8.65 -16.13 -17.98
C TYR A 55 -7.65 -16.90 -18.83
N ARG A 56 -8.10 -17.49 -19.96
CA ARG A 56 -7.23 -18.25 -20.86
C ARG A 56 -6.10 -17.41 -21.46
N ILE A 57 -6.35 -16.13 -21.75
CA ILE A 57 -5.37 -15.27 -22.43
C ILE A 57 -4.60 -14.33 -21.49
N ASP A 58 -5.18 -14.01 -20.33
CA ASP A 58 -4.61 -13.11 -19.32
C ASP A 58 -5.26 -13.37 -17.94
N PRO A 59 -4.82 -14.43 -17.24
CA PRO A 59 -5.33 -14.76 -15.91
C PRO A 59 -5.26 -13.60 -14.89
N PRO A 60 -4.12 -12.88 -14.76
CA PRO A 60 -4.03 -11.75 -13.84
C PRO A 60 -5.10 -10.69 -14.05
N MET A 61 -5.43 -10.36 -15.31
CA MET A 61 -6.43 -9.33 -15.58
C MET A 61 -7.85 -9.76 -15.19
N LEU A 62 -8.22 -11.04 -15.33
CA LEU A 62 -9.51 -11.51 -14.79
C LEU A 62 -9.53 -11.40 -13.26
N VAL A 63 -8.48 -11.90 -12.60
CA VAL A 63 -8.32 -11.90 -11.14
C VAL A 63 -8.47 -10.48 -10.59
N GLU A 64 -7.73 -9.52 -11.15
CA GLU A 64 -7.83 -8.12 -10.75
C GLU A 64 -9.23 -7.56 -10.99
N ARG A 65 -9.85 -7.84 -12.14
CA ARG A 65 -11.19 -7.31 -12.44
C ARG A 65 -12.25 -7.85 -11.48
N ILE A 66 -12.18 -9.12 -11.12
CA ILE A 66 -13.11 -9.75 -10.17
C ILE A 66 -12.92 -9.15 -8.76
N HIS A 67 -11.69 -9.13 -8.23
CA HIS A 67 -11.45 -8.65 -6.86
C HIS A 67 -11.60 -7.14 -6.69
N ASN A 68 -11.22 -6.34 -7.69
CA ASN A 68 -11.12 -4.89 -7.58
C ASN A 68 -12.31 -4.14 -8.17
N THR A 69 -13.16 -4.81 -8.96
CA THR A 69 -14.37 -4.21 -9.55
C THR A 69 -15.63 -4.98 -9.16
N LEU A 70 -15.69 -6.29 -9.41
CA LEU A 70 -16.92 -7.05 -9.21
C LEU A 70 -17.30 -7.18 -7.73
N ALA A 71 -16.31 -7.39 -6.85
CA ALA A 71 -16.53 -7.53 -5.41
C ALA A 71 -17.27 -6.33 -4.79
N PHE A 72 -16.95 -5.10 -5.20
CA PHE A 72 -17.59 -3.88 -4.70
C PHE A 72 -19.07 -3.74 -5.09
N GLN A 73 -19.56 -4.59 -6.00
CA GLN A 73 -20.94 -4.59 -6.45
C GLN A 73 -21.81 -5.62 -5.71
N ILE A 74 -21.21 -6.53 -4.91
CA ILE A 74 -21.93 -7.65 -4.30
C ILE A 74 -23.02 -7.19 -3.32
N LYS A 75 -22.72 -6.22 -2.44
CA LYS A 75 -23.71 -5.67 -1.50
C LYS A 75 -24.83 -4.85 -2.18
N ASN A 76 -24.57 -4.31 -3.38
CA ASN A 76 -25.47 -3.42 -4.11
C ASN A 76 -26.03 -4.08 -5.38
N ASP A 77 -26.63 -5.26 -5.22
CA ASP A 77 -27.12 -6.09 -6.33
C ASP A 77 -28.54 -6.63 -6.08
N PRO A 78 -29.58 -5.79 -6.21
CA PRO A 78 -30.95 -6.17 -5.86
C PRO A 78 -31.50 -7.32 -6.70
N ASN A 79 -30.99 -7.52 -7.93
CA ASN A 79 -31.42 -8.58 -8.84
C ASN A 79 -30.59 -9.87 -8.70
N GLN A 80 -29.60 -9.87 -7.79
CA GLN A 80 -28.70 -10.99 -7.52
C GLN A 80 -27.92 -11.46 -8.76
N TYR A 81 -27.61 -10.54 -9.69
CA TYR A 81 -26.85 -10.86 -10.89
C TYR A 81 -25.43 -11.35 -10.59
N ARG A 82 -24.79 -10.81 -9.54
CA ARG A 82 -23.47 -11.21 -9.06
C ARG A 82 -23.51 -12.63 -8.51
N LEU A 83 -24.49 -12.93 -7.65
CA LEU A 83 -24.68 -14.27 -7.11
C LEU A 83 -24.86 -15.31 -8.22
N LYS A 84 -25.79 -15.05 -9.15
CA LYS A 84 -26.07 -15.93 -10.29
C LYS A 84 -24.86 -16.08 -11.22
N TYR A 85 -24.09 -15.01 -11.41
CA TYR A 85 -22.85 -15.07 -12.19
C TYR A 85 -21.79 -15.95 -11.52
N PHE A 86 -21.55 -15.78 -10.21
CA PHE A 86 -20.61 -16.63 -9.49
C PHE A 86 -21.04 -18.09 -9.48
N GLU A 87 -22.34 -18.35 -9.26
CA GLU A 87 -22.89 -19.69 -9.33
C GLU A 87 -22.67 -20.33 -10.71
N LYS A 88 -23.00 -19.60 -11.78
CA LYS A 88 -22.77 -20.07 -13.15
C LYS A 88 -21.30 -20.35 -13.42
N LEU A 89 -20.41 -19.41 -13.08
CA LEU A 89 -18.97 -19.54 -13.31
C LEU A 89 -18.36 -20.70 -12.48
N TYR A 90 -18.82 -20.89 -11.24
CA TYR A 90 -18.37 -21.98 -10.39
C TYR A 90 -18.76 -23.36 -10.96
N ASN A 91 -19.92 -23.44 -11.60
CA ASN A 91 -20.44 -24.67 -12.23
C ASN A 91 -19.81 -25.00 -13.60
N GLU A 92 -18.94 -24.16 -14.15
CA GLU A 92 -18.16 -24.47 -15.37
C GLU A 92 -16.99 -25.44 -15.08
N ASP A 93 -16.83 -25.88 -13.82
CA ASP A 93 -15.85 -26.88 -13.34
C ASP A 93 -14.39 -26.57 -13.68
N ASN A 94 -14.05 -25.28 -13.76
CA ASN A 94 -12.66 -24.84 -13.88
C ASN A 94 -12.03 -24.71 -12.49
N GLN A 95 -11.24 -25.72 -12.08
CA GLN A 95 -10.66 -25.79 -10.74
C GLN A 95 -9.83 -24.55 -10.35
N GLU A 96 -9.06 -23.98 -11.28
CA GLU A 96 -8.22 -22.82 -10.98
C GLU A 96 -9.04 -21.54 -10.80
N ILE A 97 -10.07 -21.33 -11.62
CA ILE A 97 -11.02 -20.22 -11.43
C ILE A 97 -11.81 -20.43 -10.14
N ASN A 98 -12.25 -21.66 -9.86
CA ASN A 98 -13.01 -21.98 -8.66
C ASN A 98 -12.24 -21.65 -7.38
N LYS A 99 -10.92 -21.93 -7.33
CA LYS A 99 -10.06 -21.50 -6.21
C LYS A 99 -10.03 -19.99 -6.00
N ILE A 100 -10.09 -19.22 -7.09
CA ILE A 100 -10.08 -17.74 -7.05
C ILE A 100 -11.44 -17.21 -6.57
N ILE A 101 -12.54 -17.72 -7.13
CA ILE A 101 -13.87 -17.15 -6.89
C ILE A 101 -14.59 -17.73 -5.68
N ALA A 102 -14.19 -18.90 -5.16
CA ALA A 102 -14.91 -19.58 -4.07
C ALA A 102 -15.15 -18.69 -2.85
N PRO A 103 -14.17 -17.95 -2.30
CA PRO A 103 -14.41 -17.06 -1.15
C PRO A 103 -15.42 -15.94 -1.48
N MET A 104 -15.35 -15.39 -2.70
CA MET A 104 -16.29 -14.36 -3.17
C MET A 104 -17.69 -14.89 -3.40
N TYR A 105 -17.79 -16.08 -3.97
CA TYR A 105 -19.07 -16.74 -4.20
C TYR A 105 -19.74 -17.03 -2.86
N LEU A 106 -18.99 -17.57 -1.89
CA LEU A 106 -19.48 -17.80 -0.55
C LEU A 106 -19.94 -16.51 0.12
N TRP A 107 -19.17 -15.43 0.02
CA TRP A 107 -19.58 -14.10 0.51
C TRP A 107 -20.86 -13.60 -0.17
N SER A 108 -20.96 -13.72 -1.49
CA SER A 108 -22.17 -13.35 -2.24
C SER A 108 -23.39 -14.16 -1.81
N LYS A 109 -23.24 -15.46 -1.50
CA LYS A 109 -24.32 -16.28 -0.92
C LYS A 109 -24.70 -15.75 0.46
N THR A 110 -23.73 -15.47 1.32
CA THR A 110 -23.96 -14.96 2.68
C THR A 110 -24.76 -13.68 2.65
N VAL A 111 -24.38 -12.70 1.81
CA VAL A 111 -25.09 -11.41 1.65
C VAL A 111 -26.56 -11.63 1.26
N ASN A 112 -26.83 -12.54 0.31
CA ASN A 112 -28.14 -12.70 -0.33
C ASN A 112 -29.09 -13.69 0.37
N THR A 113 -28.71 -14.27 1.51
CA THR A 113 -29.57 -15.21 2.25
C THR A 113 -29.83 -14.76 3.69
N ASN A 114 -31.05 -15.01 4.18
CA ASN A 114 -31.43 -14.89 5.59
C ASN A 114 -31.86 -16.25 6.17
N ASN A 115 -31.69 -17.34 5.41
CA ASN A 115 -32.06 -18.67 5.85
C ASN A 115 -31.02 -19.20 6.85
N LYS A 116 -31.44 -19.40 8.11
CA LYS A 116 -30.56 -19.85 9.21
C LYS A 116 -29.84 -21.18 8.93
N THR A 117 -30.49 -22.11 8.23
CA THR A 117 -29.87 -23.41 7.88
C THR A 117 -28.76 -23.22 6.85
N VAL A 118 -28.99 -22.36 5.85
CA VAL A 118 -27.97 -22.01 4.85
C VAL A 118 -26.80 -21.28 5.51
N LEU A 119 -27.07 -20.30 6.39
CA LEU A 119 -26.02 -19.57 7.11
C LEU A 119 -25.18 -20.50 8.00
N LYS A 120 -25.79 -21.48 8.68
CA LYS A 120 -25.04 -22.53 9.40
C LYS A 120 -24.17 -23.39 8.48
N SER A 121 -24.64 -23.68 7.27
CA SER A 121 -23.85 -24.40 6.27
C SER A 121 -22.64 -23.59 5.82
N ILE A 122 -22.81 -22.29 5.61
CA ILE A 122 -21.75 -21.36 5.22
C ILE A 122 -20.64 -21.32 6.27
N VAL A 123 -20.96 -21.33 7.57
CA VAL A 123 -19.93 -21.41 8.64
C VAL A 123 -19.07 -22.67 8.50
N LYS A 124 -19.68 -23.81 8.18
CA LYS A 124 -18.94 -25.07 7.97
C LYS A 124 -18.06 -25.01 6.73
N GLU A 125 -18.58 -24.47 5.64
CA GLU A 125 -17.86 -24.30 4.36
C GLU A 125 -16.66 -23.36 4.53
N LEU A 126 -16.86 -22.22 5.20
CA LEU A 126 -15.79 -21.27 5.54
C LEU A 126 -14.65 -21.94 6.30
N ASN A 127 -14.98 -22.75 7.31
CA ASN A 127 -13.99 -23.49 8.09
C ASN A 127 -13.20 -24.52 7.25
N SER A 128 -13.82 -25.07 6.19
CA SER A 128 -13.12 -25.94 5.25
C SER A 128 -12.17 -25.16 4.34
N LEU A 129 -12.64 -24.05 3.76
CA LEU A 129 -11.85 -23.21 2.86
C LEU A 129 -10.62 -22.60 3.55
N LEU A 130 -10.74 -22.32 4.86
CA LEU A 130 -9.62 -21.87 5.68
C LEU A 130 -8.49 -22.90 5.82
N LYS A 131 -8.66 -24.17 5.43
CA LYS A 131 -7.55 -25.16 5.47
C LYS A 131 -6.54 -24.96 4.34
N ASP A 132 -6.95 -24.39 3.21
CA ASP A 132 -6.12 -24.33 1.98
C ASP A 132 -5.61 -22.91 1.64
N SER A 133 -5.92 -21.90 2.46
CA SER A 133 -5.71 -20.50 2.10
C SER A 133 -4.58 -19.80 2.87
N SER A 134 -3.48 -19.51 2.20
CA SER A 134 -2.71 -18.27 2.38
C SER A 134 -2.04 -17.93 1.05
N ASN A 135 -2.72 -17.13 0.23
CA ASN A 135 -2.18 -16.73 -1.07
C ASN A 135 -2.62 -15.31 -1.41
N TYR A 136 -1.63 -14.41 -1.48
CA TYR A 136 -1.77 -13.03 -1.94
C TYR A 136 -2.64 -12.88 -3.21
N ASN A 137 -2.63 -13.86 -4.12
CA ASN A 137 -3.40 -13.79 -5.36
C ASN A 137 -4.90 -14.05 -5.18
N SER A 138 -5.33 -14.87 -4.21
CA SER A 138 -6.75 -15.22 -4.04
C SER A 138 -7.51 -14.20 -3.20
N ARG A 139 -6.80 -13.40 -2.39
CA ARG A 139 -7.40 -12.43 -1.44
C ARG A 139 -8.47 -13.07 -0.55
N ALA A 140 -8.35 -14.36 -0.25
CA ALA A 140 -9.40 -15.15 0.39
C ALA A 140 -9.76 -14.59 1.78
N GLU A 141 -8.75 -14.14 2.52
CA GLU A 141 -8.82 -13.61 3.87
C GLU A 141 -9.75 -12.40 3.94
N ARG A 142 -9.70 -11.50 2.95
CA ARG A 142 -10.64 -10.37 2.82
C ARG A 142 -12.08 -10.87 2.82
N TYR A 143 -12.38 -11.89 2.03
CA TYR A 143 -13.75 -12.42 1.93
C TYR A 143 -14.17 -13.21 3.16
N TYR A 144 -13.23 -13.91 3.80
CA TYR A 144 -13.52 -14.59 5.06
C TYR A 144 -13.92 -13.60 6.14
N ILE A 145 -13.20 -12.48 6.27
CA ILE A 145 -13.55 -11.40 7.19
C ILE A 145 -14.92 -10.81 6.84
N LEU A 146 -15.18 -10.52 5.56
CA LEU A 146 -16.49 -10.02 5.11
C LEU A 146 -17.63 -11.00 5.41
N ILE A 147 -17.43 -12.31 5.21
CA ILE A 147 -18.40 -13.35 5.56
C ILE A 147 -18.68 -13.35 7.06
N LEU A 148 -17.64 -13.23 7.91
CA LEU A 148 -17.80 -13.19 9.36
C LEU A 148 -18.60 -11.96 9.80
N ASN A 149 -18.42 -10.81 9.15
CA ASN A 149 -19.21 -9.60 9.44
C ASN A 149 -20.68 -9.80 9.08
N GLU A 150 -20.97 -10.29 7.88
CA GLU A 150 -22.33 -10.57 7.44
C GLU A 150 -23.03 -11.59 8.34
N LEU A 151 -22.32 -12.64 8.76
CA LEU A 151 -22.87 -13.64 9.68
C LEU A 151 -23.15 -13.05 11.07
N ALA A 152 -22.29 -12.15 11.56
CA ALA A 152 -22.46 -11.47 12.83
C ALA A 152 -23.66 -10.52 12.80
N GLU A 153 -23.79 -9.68 11.76
CA GLU A 153 -24.94 -8.79 11.55
C GLU A 153 -26.27 -9.58 11.49
N LYS A 154 -26.24 -10.79 10.93
CA LYS A 154 -27.38 -11.70 10.84
C LYS A 154 -27.57 -12.58 12.08
N ASN A 155 -26.84 -12.34 13.17
CA ASN A 155 -26.89 -13.11 14.41
C ASN A 155 -26.80 -14.63 14.18
N SER A 156 -25.96 -15.05 13.23
CA SER A 156 -25.86 -16.43 12.74
C SER A 156 -24.53 -17.10 13.09
N ILE A 157 -23.69 -16.43 13.86
CA ILE A 157 -22.42 -16.93 14.39
C ILE A 157 -22.14 -16.25 15.74
N ASP A 158 -21.61 -17.00 16.71
CA ASP A 158 -21.24 -16.48 18.02
C ASP A 158 -19.80 -15.91 18.05
N ASN A 159 -19.50 -15.07 19.04
CA ASN A 159 -18.19 -14.41 19.17
C ASN A 159 -17.05 -15.40 19.34
N LYS A 160 -17.24 -16.51 20.07
CA LYS A 160 -16.18 -17.52 20.27
C LYS A 160 -15.85 -18.23 18.96
N THR A 161 -16.84 -18.56 18.14
CA THR A 161 -16.59 -19.13 16.81
C THR A 161 -15.91 -18.11 15.89
N ARG A 162 -16.35 -16.84 15.90
CA ARG A 162 -15.71 -15.76 15.12
C ARG A 162 -14.24 -15.57 15.50
N GLU A 163 -13.95 -15.48 16.79
CA GLU A 163 -12.60 -15.34 17.34
C GLU A 163 -11.69 -16.48 16.85
N ASN A 164 -12.13 -17.73 17.01
CA ASN A 164 -11.36 -18.89 16.56
C ASN A 164 -11.07 -18.88 15.06
N LEU A 165 -12.01 -18.43 14.23
CA LEU A 165 -11.81 -18.34 12.79
C LEU A 165 -10.84 -17.21 12.41
N ILE A 166 -10.91 -16.06 13.08
CA ILE A 166 -9.96 -14.95 12.88
C ILE A 166 -8.55 -15.34 13.34
N ILE A 167 -8.41 -15.98 14.50
CA ILE A 167 -7.10 -16.46 14.99
C ILE A 167 -6.46 -17.42 13.98
N ARG A 168 -7.25 -18.31 13.34
CA ARG A 168 -6.73 -19.18 12.28
C ARG A 168 -6.27 -18.42 11.05
N ILE A 169 -6.98 -17.35 10.66
CA ILE A 169 -6.55 -16.47 9.56
C ILE A 169 -5.20 -15.81 9.93
N ILE A 170 -5.10 -15.27 11.15
CA ILE A 170 -3.86 -14.66 11.68
C ILE A 170 -2.70 -15.65 11.64
N GLN A 171 -2.85 -16.83 12.25
CA GLN A 171 -1.81 -17.87 12.29
C GLN A 171 -1.27 -18.22 10.91
N LYS A 172 -2.13 -18.20 9.89
CA LYS A 172 -1.72 -18.46 8.50
C LYS A 172 -0.99 -17.30 7.87
N LEU A 173 -1.48 -16.08 8.05
CA LEU A 173 -0.82 -14.87 7.56
C LEU A 173 0.57 -14.70 8.19
N GLU A 174 0.72 -15.06 9.48
CA GLU A 174 1.96 -15.04 10.24
C GLU A 174 3.04 -16.00 9.70
N THR A 175 2.67 -17.01 8.91
CA THR A 175 3.64 -17.90 8.26
C THR A 175 4.45 -17.22 7.15
N TYR A 176 4.07 -16.01 6.73
CA TYR A 176 4.80 -15.27 5.70
C TYR A 176 6.16 -14.78 6.22
N SER A 177 7.25 -15.20 5.57
CA SER A 177 8.61 -15.01 6.07
C SER A 177 9.09 -13.55 6.13
N PHE A 178 8.45 -12.64 5.40
CA PHE A 178 8.88 -11.23 5.30
C PHE A 178 7.96 -10.26 6.05
N LEU A 179 7.32 -10.68 7.14
CA LEU A 179 6.49 -9.76 7.93
C LEU A 179 7.31 -8.70 8.65
N VAL A 180 8.50 -9.08 9.13
CA VAL A 180 9.44 -8.20 9.83
C VAL A 180 10.44 -7.63 8.83
N ASP A 181 11.19 -8.50 8.15
CA ASP A 181 12.26 -8.10 7.22
C ASP A 181 11.73 -7.41 5.95
N ILE A 182 12.50 -6.43 5.45
CA ILE A 182 12.18 -5.71 4.22
C ILE A 182 12.73 -6.50 3.01
N PRO A 183 11.86 -7.02 2.11
CA PRO A 183 12.33 -7.76 0.95
C PRO A 183 13.07 -6.86 -0.04
N SER A 184 14.13 -7.40 -0.64
CA SER A 184 14.87 -6.71 -1.71
C SER A 184 14.16 -6.70 -3.06
N ASN A 185 13.19 -7.59 -3.28
CA ASN A 185 12.49 -7.72 -4.55
C ASN A 185 11.04 -7.21 -4.47
N ARG A 186 10.63 -6.53 -5.54
CA ARG A 186 9.31 -5.89 -5.67
C ARG A 186 8.12 -6.83 -5.45
N LYS A 187 8.23 -8.10 -5.86
CA LYS A 187 7.13 -9.06 -5.72
C LYS A 187 6.85 -9.38 -4.26
N GLU A 188 7.89 -9.62 -3.48
CA GLU A 188 7.77 -9.88 -2.05
C GLU A 188 7.40 -8.59 -1.28
N SER A 189 7.92 -7.41 -1.66
CA SER A 189 7.48 -6.16 -1.01
C SER A 189 5.97 -5.91 -1.19
N LYS A 190 5.42 -6.20 -2.37
CA LYS A 190 3.97 -6.11 -2.62
C LYS A 190 3.16 -7.07 -1.75
N LYS A 191 3.67 -8.29 -1.55
CA LYS A 191 3.03 -9.30 -0.69
C LYS A 191 3.11 -8.89 0.77
N ARG A 192 4.27 -8.46 1.25
CA ARG A 192 4.47 -7.96 2.62
C ARG A 192 3.46 -6.87 2.95
N ALA A 193 3.34 -5.87 2.09
CA ALA A 193 2.40 -4.76 2.28
C ALA A 193 0.95 -5.24 2.50
N TRP A 194 0.51 -6.22 1.70
CA TRP A 194 -0.83 -6.80 1.87
C TRP A 194 -0.95 -7.68 3.11
N HIS A 195 0.03 -8.54 3.41
CA HIS A 195 -0.03 -9.41 4.60
C HIS A 195 -0.08 -8.57 5.87
N ARG A 196 0.78 -7.55 5.98
CA ARG A 196 0.81 -6.59 7.09
C ARG A 196 -0.52 -5.87 7.25
N TYR A 197 -1.08 -5.35 6.15
CA TYR A 197 -2.41 -4.72 6.19
C TYR A 197 -3.52 -5.67 6.70
N ILE A 198 -3.61 -6.89 6.17
CA ILE A 198 -4.66 -7.83 6.58
C ILE A 198 -4.45 -8.30 8.03
N LEU A 199 -3.21 -8.56 8.47
CA LEU A 199 -2.90 -8.88 9.87
C LEU A 199 -3.35 -7.76 10.80
N ALA A 200 -2.97 -6.52 10.49
CA ALA A 200 -3.36 -5.35 11.27
C ALA A 200 -4.88 -5.26 11.40
N PHE A 201 -5.61 -5.46 10.29
CA PHE A 201 -7.07 -5.50 10.29
C PHE A 201 -7.62 -6.65 11.13
N CYS A 202 -7.07 -7.87 11.03
CA CYS A 202 -7.54 -9.01 11.83
C CYS A 202 -7.38 -8.78 13.33
N TYR A 203 -6.26 -8.21 13.76
CA TYR A 203 -6.06 -7.86 15.17
C TYR A 203 -6.98 -6.72 15.61
N ASP A 204 -7.14 -5.68 14.79
CA ASP A 204 -8.10 -4.60 15.09
C ASP A 204 -9.54 -5.12 15.16
N TYR A 205 -9.88 -6.11 14.34
CA TYR A 205 -11.17 -6.78 14.36
C TYR A 205 -11.41 -7.51 15.68
N LEU A 206 -10.44 -8.28 16.17
CA LEU A 206 -10.51 -8.96 17.48
C LEU A 206 -10.66 -7.94 18.61
N TYR A 207 -9.87 -6.87 18.58
CA TYR A 207 -9.98 -5.79 19.57
C TYR A 207 -11.38 -5.16 19.53
N THR A 208 -11.87 -4.76 18.37
CA THR A 208 -13.09 -3.96 18.24
C THR A 208 -14.37 -4.75 18.47
N ASN A 209 -14.41 -6.01 18.02
CA ASN A 209 -15.65 -6.76 17.92
C ASN A 209 -15.75 -7.95 18.87
N ILE A 210 -14.65 -8.36 19.51
CA ILE A 210 -14.58 -9.61 20.28
C ILE A 210 -14.20 -9.37 21.75
N ASP A 211 -12.96 -8.93 22.04
CA ASP A 211 -12.41 -9.03 23.41
C ASP A 211 -11.64 -7.80 23.93
N HIS A 212 -11.57 -6.68 23.19
CA HIS A 212 -10.93 -5.42 23.63
C HIS A 212 -9.54 -5.54 24.33
N LYS A 213 -8.83 -6.66 24.14
CA LYS A 213 -7.52 -6.92 24.75
C LYS A 213 -6.49 -5.98 24.15
N GLU A 214 -5.72 -5.34 25.03
CA GLU A 214 -4.62 -4.47 24.63
C GLU A 214 -3.66 -5.13 23.64
N GLU A 215 -3.31 -6.40 23.87
CA GLU A 215 -2.43 -7.17 23.01
C GLU A 215 -2.88 -7.13 21.54
N TYR A 216 -4.20 -7.24 21.28
CA TYR A 216 -4.72 -7.15 19.92
C TYR A 216 -4.55 -5.75 19.35
N LEU A 217 -4.79 -4.70 20.14
CA LEU A 217 -4.62 -3.34 19.66
C LEU A 217 -3.15 -3.03 19.37
N LYS A 218 -2.24 -3.50 20.22
CA LYS A 218 -0.79 -3.42 20.01
C LYS A 218 -0.37 -4.15 18.74
N MET A 219 -0.80 -5.39 18.56
CA MET A 219 -0.47 -6.18 17.36
C MET A 219 -1.06 -5.57 16.09
N ALA A 220 -2.24 -4.95 16.15
CA ALA A 220 -2.80 -4.19 15.04
C ALA A 220 -1.90 -3.01 14.65
N SER A 221 -1.34 -2.32 15.64
CA SER A 221 -0.35 -1.25 15.43
C SER A 221 0.95 -1.79 14.84
N ASP A 222 1.52 -2.84 15.42
CA ASP A 222 2.82 -3.42 15.04
C ASP A 222 2.83 -3.96 13.60
N TYR A 223 1.73 -4.60 13.18
CA TYR A 223 1.55 -5.08 11.81
C TYR A 223 1.04 -4.02 10.83
N SER A 224 0.67 -2.82 11.30
CA SER A 224 0.21 -1.75 10.42
C SER A 224 1.26 -1.46 9.33
N PRO A 225 0.84 -1.24 8.05
CA PRO A 225 1.76 -0.93 6.96
C PRO A 225 2.75 0.19 7.31
N ASP A 226 4.04 -0.11 7.17
CA ASP A 226 5.12 0.84 7.40
C ASP A 226 5.46 1.66 6.15
N LEU A 227 6.53 2.47 6.22
CA LEU A 227 6.97 3.31 5.09
C LEU A 227 7.26 2.49 3.82
N ASN A 228 7.82 1.29 3.96
CA ASN A 228 8.14 0.41 2.82
C ASN A 228 6.88 -0.21 2.23
N ASP A 229 5.89 -0.55 3.06
CA ASP A 229 4.61 -1.07 2.60
C ASP A 229 3.78 0.00 1.88
N ARG A 230 3.85 1.25 2.34
CA ARG A 230 3.17 2.40 1.73
C ARG A 230 3.64 2.70 0.31
N LEU A 231 4.89 2.35 -0.06
CA LEU A 231 5.35 2.36 -1.46
C LEU A 231 4.48 1.48 -2.38
N TYR A 232 3.78 0.51 -1.79
CA TYR A 232 2.94 -0.46 -2.46
C TYR A 232 1.48 -0.38 -2.02
N GLU A 233 1.00 0.76 -1.55
CA GLU A 233 -0.40 0.94 -1.06
C GLU A 233 -1.46 0.36 -1.99
N SER A 234 -1.26 0.49 -3.32
CA SER A 234 -2.11 -0.12 -4.35
C SER A 234 -2.38 -1.63 -4.17
N THR A 235 -1.53 -2.35 -3.45
CA THR A 235 -1.67 -3.80 -3.24
C THR A 235 -2.70 -4.15 -2.18
N TYR A 236 -3.02 -3.24 -1.27
CA TYR A 236 -4.04 -3.41 -0.21
C TYR A 236 -5.13 -2.33 -0.25
N PHE A 237 -5.04 -1.34 -1.15
CA PHE A 237 -6.05 -0.30 -1.34
C PHE A 237 -7.48 -0.85 -1.42
N TYR A 238 -7.72 -1.87 -2.26
CA TYR A 238 -9.05 -2.45 -2.42
C TYR A 238 -9.50 -3.23 -1.18
N ASP A 239 -8.58 -3.92 -0.49
CA ASP A 239 -8.87 -4.57 0.79
C ASP A 239 -9.31 -3.53 1.82
N ALA A 240 -8.58 -2.42 1.91
CA ALA A 240 -8.89 -1.36 2.86
C ALA A 240 -10.23 -0.69 2.60
N ASN A 241 -10.54 -0.41 1.34
CA ASN A 241 -11.80 0.25 1.00
C ASN A 241 -13.02 -0.66 1.22
N ILE A 242 -12.91 -1.97 0.94
CA ILE A 242 -14.05 -2.88 1.10
C ILE A 242 -14.25 -3.34 2.54
N LEU A 243 -13.18 -3.40 3.35
CA LEU A 243 -13.25 -3.82 4.75
C LEU A 243 -13.65 -2.68 5.71
N ASN A 244 -13.30 -1.43 5.41
CA ASN A 244 -13.52 -0.29 6.32
C ASN A 244 -14.78 0.55 6.05
N GLU A 245 -15.64 0.17 5.09
CA GLU A 245 -16.90 0.88 4.75
C GLU A 245 -16.82 2.43 4.83
N ASN A 246 -15.77 3.03 4.24
CA ASN A 246 -15.44 4.47 4.17
C ASN A 246 -14.59 5.08 5.31
N GLY A 247 -13.95 4.29 6.18
CA GLY A 247 -12.92 4.76 7.13
C GLY A 247 -11.53 4.95 6.50
N PRO A 248 -10.59 5.67 7.16
CA PRO A 248 -9.23 5.86 6.63
C PRO A 248 -8.44 4.56 6.60
N ILE A 249 -7.64 4.40 5.55
CA ILE A 249 -6.95 3.15 5.17
C ILE A 249 -5.93 2.67 6.24
N LEU A 250 -5.53 3.49 7.24
CA LEU A 250 -4.37 3.22 8.12
C LEU A 250 -4.53 3.74 9.57
N GLU A 251 -5.68 3.58 10.21
CA GLU A 251 -5.89 4.11 11.59
C GLU A 251 -5.31 3.24 12.72
N PHE A 252 -4.75 2.05 12.44
CA PHE A 252 -4.35 1.10 13.49
C PHE A 252 -3.35 1.69 14.50
N LYS A 253 -2.30 2.37 14.02
CA LYS A 253 -1.29 2.99 14.89
C LYS A 253 -1.88 4.14 15.72
N THR A 254 -2.72 4.96 15.11
CA THR A 254 -3.41 6.08 15.79
C THR A 254 -4.36 5.58 16.87
N LYS A 255 -5.03 4.44 16.65
CA LYS A 255 -5.92 3.83 17.65
C LYS A 255 -5.15 3.33 18.86
N TYR A 256 -4.01 2.65 18.65
CA TYR A 256 -3.14 2.24 19.75
C TYR A 256 -2.51 3.44 20.47
N GLN A 257 -2.11 4.48 19.74
CA GLN A 257 -1.63 5.74 20.32
C GLN A 257 -2.65 6.36 21.28
N LYS A 258 -3.92 6.46 20.87
CA LYS A 258 -5.00 6.96 21.74
C LYS A 258 -5.19 6.07 22.97
N TYR A 259 -4.99 4.76 22.84
CA TYR A 259 -5.09 3.83 23.96
C TYR A 259 -3.94 4.02 24.97
N ILE A 260 -2.68 4.05 24.53
CA ILE A 260 -1.53 4.18 25.45
C ILE A 260 -1.44 5.57 26.08
N ALA A 261 -1.84 6.63 25.37
CA ALA A 261 -1.92 7.97 25.92
C ALA A 261 -2.85 8.07 27.13
N ASN A 262 -3.82 7.16 27.25
CA ASN A 262 -4.74 7.08 28.39
C ASN A 262 -4.27 6.11 29.49
N ASN A 263 -3.28 5.25 29.23
CA ASN A 263 -2.97 4.06 30.06
C ASN A 263 -1.51 3.96 30.54
N ASN A 264 -0.69 5.00 30.36
CA ASN A 264 0.61 5.24 31.03
C ASN A 264 1.76 4.27 30.74
N SER A 265 2.36 4.40 29.56
CA SER A 265 3.81 4.26 29.42
C SER A 265 4.36 5.38 28.54
N GLU A 266 5.04 6.33 29.17
CA GLU A 266 5.63 7.50 28.52
C GLU A 266 6.65 7.09 27.44
N THR A 267 7.53 6.13 27.72
CA THR A 267 8.53 5.62 26.77
C THR A 267 7.90 4.89 25.58
N GLU A 268 6.92 4.00 25.82
CA GLU A 268 6.22 3.31 24.72
C GLU A 268 5.43 4.30 23.85
N THR A 269 4.93 5.38 24.46
CA THR A 269 4.27 6.47 23.74
C THR A 269 5.24 7.21 22.83
N LEU A 270 6.45 7.50 23.30
CA LEU A 270 7.49 8.13 22.48
C LEU A 270 7.88 7.26 21.28
N ASP A 271 8.10 5.97 21.51
CA ASP A 271 8.48 5.03 20.44
C ASP A 271 7.38 4.91 19.38
N LEU A 272 6.11 4.79 19.80
CA LEU A 272 4.97 4.71 18.89
C LEU A 272 4.77 6.02 18.13
N LEU A 273 4.83 7.17 18.80
CA LEU A 273 4.71 8.48 18.16
C LEU A 273 5.82 8.69 17.14
N SER A 274 7.03 8.22 17.44
CA SER A 274 8.16 8.29 16.51
C SER A 274 7.92 7.44 15.28
N GLU A 275 7.31 6.27 15.44
CA GLU A 275 6.97 5.42 14.31
C GLU A 275 5.82 5.99 13.46
N ILE A 276 4.83 6.61 14.10
CA ILE A 276 3.71 7.30 13.42
C ILE A 276 4.22 8.49 12.63
N ALA A 277 5.00 9.37 13.27
CA ALA A 277 5.65 10.51 12.64
C ALA A 277 6.56 10.04 11.50
N PHE A 278 7.28 8.93 11.67
CA PHE A 278 8.16 8.42 10.63
C PHE A 278 7.39 7.89 9.43
N SER A 279 6.30 7.17 9.67
CA SER A 279 5.46 6.62 8.60
C SER A 279 4.66 7.71 7.86
N ASN A 280 4.25 8.76 8.59
CA ASN A 280 3.49 9.90 8.10
C ASN A 280 3.95 11.20 8.79
N PRO A 281 4.98 11.88 8.27
CA PRO A 281 5.54 13.07 8.89
C PRO A 281 4.68 14.29 8.53
N SER A 282 3.42 14.33 8.99
CA SER A 282 2.58 15.52 8.97
C SER A 282 2.91 16.43 10.14
N GLU A 283 2.66 17.73 10.01
CA GLU A 283 2.85 18.73 11.08
C GLU A 283 2.28 18.25 12.43
N ASN A 284 1.00 17.87 12.47
CA ASN A 284 0.36 17.34 13.68
C ASN A 284 1.07 16.13 14.32
N ASN A 285 1.68 15.26 13.51
CA ASN A 285 2.36 14.06 14.04
C ASN A 285 3.74 14.42 14.60
N ILE A 286 4.44 15.37 13.96
CA ILE A 286 5.71 15.89 14.44
C ILE A 286 5.49 16.68 15.73
N GLU A 287 4.47 17.54 15.79
CA GLU A 287 4.11 18.31 16.98
C GLU A 287 3.77 17.37 18.16
N ALA A 288 2.90 16.38 17.94
CA ALA A 288 2.55 15.41 18.97
C ALA A 288 3.77 14.64 19.49
N LEU A 289 4.69 14.25 18.60
CA LEU A 289 5.94 13.60 18.98
C LEU A 289 6.85 14.55 19.77
N GLN A 290 7.00 15.80 19.33
CA GLN A 290 7.84 16.79 19.99
C GLN A 290 7.31 17.12 21.39
N GLU A 291 6.00 17.30 21.55
CA GLU A 291 5.38 17.50 22.86
C GLU A 291 5.62 16.32 23.80
N CYS A 292 5.52 15.09 23.27
CA CYS A 292 5.79 13.89 24.05
C CYS A 292 7.27 13.81 24.46
N PHE A 293 8.20 14.06 23.54
CA PHE A 293 9.63 14.12 23.82
C PHE A 293 9.97 15.11 24.95
N VAL A 294 9.38 16.31 24.91
CA VAL A 294 9.58 17.33 25.95
C VAL A 294 9.01 16.89 27.30
N LYS A 295 7.84 16.25 27.33
CA LYS A 295 7.21 15.76 28.58
C LYS A 295 8.06 14.70 29.29
N ILE A 296 8.73 13.84 28.53
CA ILE A 296 9.54 12.73 29.05
C ILE A 296 10.89 13.23 29.57
N ASN A 297 11.18 14.52 29.41
CA ASN A 297 12.36 15.19 29.94
C ASN A 297 13.67 14.48 29.53
N SER A 298 13.72 13.97 28.30
CA SER A 298 14.91 13.35 27.74
C SER A 298 15.99 14.41 27.49
N ASP A 299 17.13 14.28 28.17
CA ASP A 299 18.29 15.15 27.95
C ASP A 299 18.65 15.21 26.45
N GLY A 300 18.50 16.38 25.82
CA GLY A 300 18.89 16.62 24.42
C GLY A 300 17.93 17.48 23.60
N GLU A 301 18.31 17.76 22.36
CA GLU A 301 17.48 18.49 21.40
C GLU A 301 16.59 17.54 20.59
N PHE A 302 15.30 17.88 20.46
CA PHE A 302 14.34 17.08 19.66
C PHE A 302 14.83 16.83 18.24
N LYS A 303 15.47 17.83 17.61
CA LYS A 303 16.04 17.69 16.27
C LYS A 303 17.08 16.57 16.19
N THR A 304 17.97 16.49 17.18
CA THR A 304 19.00 15.45 17.28
C THR A 304 18.38 14.07 17.50
N TYR A 305 17.36 13.99 18.36
CA TYR A 305 16.59 12.76 18.56
C TYR A 305 15.95 12.29 17.25
N TRP A 306 15.27 13.19 16.55
CA TRP A 306 14.53 12.87 15.35
C TRP A 306 15.43 12.46 14.20
N GLU A 307 16.53 13.18 13.97
CA GLU A 307 17.52 12.81 12.97
C GLU A 307 18.10 11.41 13.23
N LYS A 308 18.43 11.10 14.50
CA LYS A 308 18.91 9.78 14.90
C LYS A 308 17.85 8.70 14.66
N TYR A 309 16.58 8.99 14.95
CA TYR A 309 15.48 8.07 14.70
C TYR A 309 15.32 7.77 13.20
N VAL A 310 15.24 8.81 12.37
CA VAL A 310 15.14 8.67 10.90
C VAL A 310 16.34 7.91 10.34
N ASN A 311 17.55 8.22 10.81
CA ASN A 311 18.76 7.51 10.43
C ASN A 311 18.70 6.01 10.78
N GLY A 312 18.21 5.68 11.98
CA GLY A 312 18.06 4.29 12.44
C GLY A 312 17.05 3.48 11.63
N LYS A 313 16.14 4.12 10.89
CA LYS A 313 15.19 3.47 9.98
C LYS A 313 15.72 3.33 8.53
N GLY A 314 16.82 4.02 8.20
CA GLY A 314 17.40 4.01 6.86
C GLY A 314 18.32 2.82 6.59
N LYS A 315 18.65 2.63 5.30
CA LYS A 315 19.68 1.70 4.84
C LYS A 315 21.00 2.45 4.63
N ALA A 316 22.14 1.83 4.88
CA ALA A 316 23.44 2.45 4.55
C ALA A 316 23.50 2.82 3.06
N VAL A 317 24.02 4.01 2.75
CA VAL A 317 24.23 4.44 1.37
C VAL A 317 25.20 3.50 0.63
N PRO A 318 24.98 3.24 -0.67
CA PRO A 318 25.90 2.45 -1.46
C PRO A 318 27.23 3.21 -1.66
N ALA A 319 28.33 2.46 -1.72
CA ALA A 319 29.64 3.04 -2.05
C ALA A 319 29.71 3.43 -3.53
N VAL A 320 29.34 4.67 -3.83
CA VAL A 320 29.30 5.22 -5.18
C VAL A 320 29.63 6.71 -5.18
N THR A 321 30.38 7.13 -6.21
CA THR A 321 30.62 8.53 -6.54
C THR A 321 29.88 8.87 -7.82
N ILE A 322 29.06 9.91 -7.78
CA ILE A 322 28.23 10.37 -8.90
C ILE A 322 28.78 11.71 -9.38
N LYS A 323 29.09 11.81 -10.67
CA LYS A 323 29.60 13.04 -11.28
C LYS A 323 28.47 13.90 -11.83
N PHE A 324 28.45 15.16 -11.44
CA PHE A 324 27.62 16.21 -12.01
C PHE A 324 28.51 17.16 -12.83
N GLU A 325 27.90 18.10 -13.56
CA GLU A 325 28.65 19.01 -14.44
C GLU A 325 29.72 19.83 -13.69
N ASN A 326 29.41 20.29 -12.47
CA ASN A 326 30.27 21.19 -11.70
C ASN A 326 30.77 20.59 -10.37
N GLU A 327 30.39 19.36 -10.04
CA GLU A 327 30.72 18.74 -8.74
C GLU A 327 30.66 17.21 -8.78
N GLU A 328 31.27 16.56 -7.79
CA GLU A 328 31.19 15.12 -7.58
C GLU A 328 30.56 14.82 -6.20
N LEU A 329 29.54 13.97 -6.19
CA LEU A 329 28.87 13.50 -4.99
C LEU A 329 29.41 12.12 -4.61
N ASP A 330 30.28 12.07 -3.61
CA ASP A 330 30.76 10.82 -3.01
C ASP A 330 29.93 10.46 -1.78
N LEU A 331 29.05 9.47 -1.93
CA LEU A 331 28.15 9.07 -0.85
C LEU A 331 28.86 8.32 0.30
N THR A 332 30.12 7.93 0.13
CA THR A 332 30.89 7.33 1.23
C THR A 332 31.42 8.36 2.21
N LYS A 333 31.45 9.63 1.83
CA LYS A 333 31.92 10.72 2.69
C LYS A 333 30.78 11.18 3.58
N LYS A 334 31.08 11.34 4.87
CA LYS A 334 30.14 11.93 5.82
C LYS A 334 29.83 13.38 5.42
N SER A 335 28.58 13.76 5.62
CA SER A 335 28.03 15.08 5.34
C SER A 335 27.28 15.54 6.57
N ASP A 336 27.43 16.79 6.99
CA ASP A 336 26.60 17.37 8.07
C ASP A 336 25.22 17.85 7.52
N GLU A 337 24.96 17.59 6.24
CA GLU A 337 23.79 18.00 5.49
C GLU A 337 22.99 16.77 5.02
N TRP A 338 21.67 16.93 5.01
CA TRP A 338 20.75 16.03 4.35
C TRP A 338 20.94 16.09 2.84
N ILE A 339 20.77 14.95 2.17
CA ILE A 339 20.85 14.89 0.71
C ILE A 339 19.54 14.31 0.16
N TYR A 340 18.84 15.10 -0.65
CA TYR A 340 17.68 14.66 -1.41
C TYR A 340 18.11 14.26 -2.83
N ILE A 341 17.73 13.05 -3.24
CA ILE A 341 17.97 12.53 -4.59
C ILE A 341 16.64 12.16 -5.24
N ASP A 342 16.32 12.80 -6.37
CA ASP A 342 15.19 12.41 -7.23
C ASP A 342 15.68 11.61 -8.44
N VAL A 343 15.18 10.38 -8.60
CA VAL A 343 15.55 9.50 -9.72
C VAL A 343 14.39 9.41 -10.71
N TRP A 344 14.66 9.83 -11.95
CA TRP A 344 13.65 10.07 -12.96
C TRP A 344 14.10 9.70 -14.38
N GLY A 345 13.22 9.87 -15.36
CA GLY A 345 13.57 9.75 -16.79
C GLY A 345 12.61 10.55 -17.67
N THR A 346 13.09 11.02 -18.82
CA THR A 346 12.29 11.80 -19.80
C THR A 346 11.12 11.01 -20.40
N TRP A 347 11.21 9.69 -20.39
CA TRP A 347 10.15 8.77 -20.80
C TRP A 347 9.11 8.51 -19.70
N CYS A 348 9.41 8.89 -18.46
CA CYS A 348 8.53 8.71 -17.30
C CYS A 348 7.54 9.87 -17.20
N LYS A 349 6.30 9.63 -17.62
CA LYS A 349 5.23 10.64 -17.61
C LYS A 349 4.94 11.22 -16.21
N PRO A 350 4.84 10.42 -15.13
CA PRO A 350 4.69 10.97 -13.78
C PRO A 350 5.87 11.87 -13.39
N CYS A 351 7.11 11.43 -13.66
CA CYS A 351 8.30 12.22 -13.38
C CYS A 351 8.26 13.59 -14.05
N CYS A 352 7.99 13.64 -15.36
CA CYS A 352 7.94 14.89 -16.11
C CYS A 352 6.87 15.87 -15.59
N LYS A 353 5.80 15.38 -14.96
CA LYS A 353 4.79 16.23 -14.32
C LYS A 353 5.30 16.86 -13.02
N GLU A 354 6.22 16.20 -12.31
CA GLU A 354 6.77 16.67 -11.03
C GLU A 354 7.98 17.60 -11.20
N LEU A 355 8.73 17.50 -12.31
CA LEU A 355 9.94 18.31 -12.55
C LEU A 355 9.75 19.83 -12.41
N PRO A 356 8.64 20.45 -12.86
CA PRO A 356 8.41 21.87 -12.60
C PRO A 356 8.36 22.21 -11.10
N GLN A 357 7.76 21.33 -10.29
CA GLN A 357 7.70 21.53 -8.84
C GLN A 357 9.07 21.31 -8.18
N LEU A 358 9.84 20.33 -8.68
CA LEU A 358 11.22 20.10 -8.25
C LEU A 358 12.11 21.30 -8.55
N GLN A 359 11.95 21.94 -9.71
CA GLN A 359 12.67 23.16 -10.05
C GLN A 359 12.36 24.28 -9.06
N SER A 360 11.08 24.52 -8.75
CA SER A 360 10.71 25.54 -7.76
C SER A 360 11.27 25.22 -6.37
N PHE A 361 11.22 23.96 -5.96
CA PHE A 361 11.77 23.51 -4.68
C PHE A 361 13.30 23.68 -4.61
N TYR A 362 14.01 23.36 -5.70
CA TYR A 362 15.46 23.53 -5.80
C TYR A 362 15.88 25.00 -5.70
N LEU A 363 15.18 25.91 -6.38
CA LEU A 363 15.47 27.35 -6.28
C LEU A 363 15.22 27.87 -4.86
N ALA A 364 14.08 27.52 -4.26
CA ALA A 364 13.73 27.96 -2.90
C ALA A 364 14.75 27.50 -1.84
N ASN A 365 15.42 26.36 -2.04
CA ASN A 365 16.42 25.85 -1.10
C ASN A 365 17.86 26.34 -1.38
N GLN A 366 18.13 26.92 -2.56
CA GLN A 366 19.41 27.57 -2.84
C GLN A 366 19.51 28.97 -2.22
N ASP A 367 18.39 29.68 -2.19
CA ASP A 367 18.35 31.07 -1.69
C ASP A 367 18.46 31.17 -0.16
N VAL A 368 18.44 30.03 0.54
CA VAL A 368 18.56 29.94 2.00
C VAL A 368 20.01 29.63 2.35
N SER A 369 20.76 30.64 2.81
CA SER A 369 22.19 30.56 3.15
C SER A 369 22.57 29.53 4.23
N ASN A 370 21.58 28.90 4.87
CA ASN A 370 21.71 27.90 5.92
C ASN A 370 20.97 26.58 5.62
N SER A 371 20.55 26.32 4.36
CA SER A 371 19.87 25.06 4.05
C SER A 371 20.87 23.91 4.21
N LYS A 372 20.67 23.06 5.24
CA LYS A 372 21.40 21.80 5.39
C LYS A 372 20.81 20.72 4.46
N LEU A 373 20.28 21.10 3.29
CA LEU A 373 19.67 20.22 2.29
C LEU A 373 20.37 20.39 0.95
N LYS A 374 21.10 19.37 0.52
CA LYS A 374 21.59 19.28 -0.86
C LYS A 374 20.61 18.54 -1.73
N ILE A 375 20.34 19.07 -2.92
CA ILE A 375 19.38 18.49 -3.87
C ILE A 375 20.13 18.04 -5.11
N TYR A 376 20.02 16.75 -5.42
CA TYR A 376 20.57 16.12 -6.62
C TYR A 376 19.50 15.36 -7.39
N THR A 377 19.69 15.19 -8.69
CA THR A 377 18.78 14.39 -9.50
C THR A 377 19.54 13.41 -10.39
N LEU A 378 18.97 12.23 -10.60
CA LEU A 378 19.56 11.16 -11.41
C LEU A 378 18.61 10.80 -12.54
N SER A 379 19.07 10.92 -13.78
CA SER A 379 18.29 10.55 -14.96
C SER A 379 18.70 9.15 -15.43
N PHE A 380 17.72 8.25 -15.55
CA PHE A 380 17.93 6.88 -16.07
C PHE A 380 17.30 6.69 -17.45
N GLY A 381 18.12 6.33 -18.44
CA GLY A 381 17.66 5.95 -19.78
C GLY A 381 16.99 7.08 -20.59
N SER A 382 17.22 8.34 -20.22
CA SER A 382 16.74 9.49 -20.99
C SER A 382 17.48 9.62 -22.32
N LYS A 383 16.78 10.12 -23.35
CA LYS A 383 17.41 10.49 -24.63
C LYS A 383 17.46 12.00 -24.75
N ASN A 384 18.59 12.54 -25.20
CA ASN A 384 18.82 13.99 -25.38
C ASN A 384 18.55 14.79 -24.09
N LEU A 385 19.09 14.34 -22.95
CA LEU A 385 18.83 14.93 -21.64
C LEU A 385 19.16 16.42 -21.59
N SER A 386 20.33 16.83 -22.10
CA SER A 386 20.75 18.25 -22.12
C SER A 386 19.71 19.13 -22.82
N ASN A 387 19.24 18.74 -24.01
CA ASN A 387 18.20 19.48 -24.74
C ASN A 387 16.87 19.51 -23.98
N PHE A 388 16.50 18.42 -23.29
CA PHE A 388 15.30 18.40 -22.44
C PHE A 388 15.43 19.39 -21.28
N MET A 389 16.58 19.43 -20.60
CA MET A 389 16.84 20.37 -19.50
C MET A 389 16.80 21.82 -19.99
N SER A 390 17.51 22.16 -21.06
CA SER A 390 17.55 23.51 -21.63
C SER A 390 16.18 23.97 -22.11
N LYS A 391 15.44 23.12 -22.84
CA LYS A 391 14.10 23.47 -23.36
C LYS A 391 13.11 23.80 -22.25
N ASN A 392 13.18 23.09 -21.13
CA ASN A 392 12.29 23.29 -19.98
C ASN A 392 12.86 24.29 -18.95
N LYS A 393 14.06 24.84 -19.19
CA LYS A 393 14.75 25.79 -18.31
C LYS A 393 14.99 25.25 -16.89
N TYR A 394 15.31 23.97 -16.79
CA TYR A 394 15.67 23.35 -15.51
C TYR A 394 17.13 23.61 -15.17
N THR A 395 17.39 23.96 -13.91
CA THR A 395 18.73 24.30 -13.40
C THR A 395 19.18 23.41 -12.24
N PHE A 396 18.32 22.51 -11.73
CA PHE A 396 18.74 21.52 -10.74
C PHE A 396 19.83 20.59 -11.30
N PRO A 397 20.80 20.16 -10.47
CA PRO A 397 21.87 19.29 -10.92
C PRO A 397 21.31 17.93 -11.33
N VAL A 398 21.74 17.45 -12.50
CA VAL A 398 21.35 16.15 -13.04
C VAL A 398 22.57 15.37 -13.50
N SER A 399 22.60 14.08 -13.18
CA SER A 399 23.58 13.13 -13.69
C SER A 399 22.88 11.97 -14.40
N GLU A 400 23.42 11.52 -15.53
CA GLU A 400 22.95 10.28 -16.18
C GLU A 400 23.54 9.07 -15.45
N ILE A 401 22.67 8.15 -15.02
CA ILE A 401 23.09 6.94 -14.32
C ILE A 401 22.87 5.69 -15.16
N ASP A 402 23.76 4.71 -14.97
CA ASP A 402 23.65 3.40 -15.59
C ASP A 402 22.76 2.45 -14.77
N LYS A 403 22.57 1.23 -15.31
CA LYS A 403 21.78 0.19 -14.64
C LYS A 403 22.42 -0.27 -13.33
N LYS A 404 23.74 -0.22 -13.20
CA LYS A 404 24.46 -0.64 -12.00
C LYS A 404 24.13 0.32 -10.85
N THR A 405 24.30 1.62 -11.07
CA THR A 405 23.96 2.67 -10.09
C THR A 405 22.48 2.65 -9.75
N ASN A 406 21.59 2.49 -10.74
CA ASN A 406 20.16 2.35 -10.48
C ASN A 406 19.84 1.17 -9.54
N ASN A 407 20.51 0.04 -9.73
CA ASN A 407 20.32 -1.16 -8.92
C ASN A 407 20.92 -1.04 -7.52
N LEU A 408 21.99 -0.26 -7.33
CA LEU A 408 22.58 -0.01 -5.99
C LEU A 408 21.58 0.63 -5.03
N PHE A 409 20.70 1.49 -5.54
CA PHE A 409 19.60 2.08 -4.77
C PHE A 409 18.31 1.26 -4.81
N GLU A 410 18.34 0.04 -5.36
CA GLU A 410 17.17 -0.85 -5.50
C GLU A 410 15.97 -0.15 -6.17
N ILE A 411 16.22 0.63 -7.22
CA ILE A 411 15.19 1.42 -7.90
C ILE A 411 14.47 0.54 -8.93
N SER A 412 13.17 0.32 -8.72
CA SER A 412 12.31 -0.50 -9.59
C SER A 412 11.08 0.22 -10.14
N ALA A 413 10.92 1.50 -9.80
CA ALA A 413 9.84 2.37 -10.25
C ALA A 413 10.34 3.83 -10.32
N TYR A 414 9.65 4.67 -11.09
CA TYR A 414 10.01 6.07 -11.28
C TYR A 414 8.75 6.96 -11.19
N PRO A 415 8.83 8.16 -10.56
CA PRO A 415 10.00 8.70 -9.88
C PRO A 415 10.29 7.95 -8.58
N THR A 416 11.56 7.81 -8.20
CA THR A 416 11.95 7.34 -6.87
C THR A 416 12.68 8.46 -6.14
N LYS A 417 12.21 8.77 -4.94
CA LYS A 417 12.71 9.87 -4.11
C LYS A 417 13.45 9.31 -2.92
N ILE A 418 14.69 9.72 -2.74
CA ILE A 418 15.59 9.22 -1.71
C ILE A 418 16.00 10.40 -0.85
N LEU A 419 15.95 10.21 0.47
CA LEU A 419 16.46 11.16 1.44
C LEU A 419 17.56 10.49 2.25
N ILE A 420 18.75 11.09 2.24
CA ILE A 420 19.94 10.62 2.94
C ILE A 420 20.14 11.51 4.16
N THR A 421 20.28 10.87 5.31
CA THR A 421 20.58 11.52 6.58
C THR A 421 22.04 11.99 6.63
N PRO A 422 22.38 13.00 7.45
CA PRO A 422 23.78 13.39 7.68
C PRO A 422 24.68 12.22 8.13
N SER A 423 24.10 11.27 8.87
CA SER A 423 24.80 10.07 9.35
C SER A 423 25.02 8.98 8.28
N GLY A 424 24.56 9.18 7.03
CA GLY A 424 24.91 8.30 5.90
C GLY A 424 23.97 7.11 5.68
N ASN A 425 22.76 7.14 6.23
CA ASN A 425 21.71 6.19 5.84
C ASN A 425 20.67 6.89 4.96
N TYR A 426 20.00 6.13 4.09
CA TYR A 426 18.96 6.64 3.22
C TYR A 426 17.61 5.95 3.45
N ILE A 427 16.55 6.72 3.27
CA ILE A 427 15.16 6.26 3.20
C ILE A 427 14.56 6.60 1.84
N LYS A 428 13.52 5.88 1.44
CA LYS A 428 12.74 6.18 0.24
C LYS A 428 11.41 6.81 0.63
N ILE A 429 11.06 7.92 -0.01
CA ILE A 429 9.76 8.58 0.19
C ILE A 429 8.69 7.80 -0.61
N PRO A 430 7.53 7.49 0.00
CA PRO A 430 6.43 6.79 -0.67
C PRO A 430 5.99 7.45 -2.00
N HIS A 431 5.52 6.64 -2.95
CA HIS A 431 4.98 7.19 -4.20
C HIS A 431 3.61 7.84 -3.97
N GLY A 432 3.31 8.91 -4.71
CA GLY A 432 1.98 9.54 -4.70
C GLY A 432 1.67 10.39 -3.46
N VAL A 433 2.61 10.55 -2.53
CA VAL A 433 2.46 11.43 -1.35
C VAL A 433 2.96 12.85 -1.65
N ASN A 434 2.64 13.79 -0.76
CA ASN A 434 3.29 15.10 -0.75
C ASN A 434 4.75 14.96 -0.30
N TRP A 435 5.65 14.72 -1.25
CA TRP A 435 7.07 14.49 -0.96
C TRP A 435 7.79 15.69 -0.32
N LYS A 436 7.31 16.93 -0.57
CA LYS A 436 7.89 18.13 0.06
C LYS A 436 7.67 18.13 1.57
N MET A 437 6.44 17.86 2.00
CA MET A 437 6.09 17.68 3.41
C MET A 437 6.95 16.60 4.07
N TYR A 438 7.22 15.50 3.37
CA TYR A 438 8.13 14.46 3.89
C TYR A 438 9.55 14.98 4.11
N ILE A 439 10.12 15.72 3.16
CA ILE A 439 11.46 16.29 3.30
C ILE A 439 11.48 17.32 4.42
N GLU A 440 10.56 18.28 4.42
CA GLU A 440 10.47 19.36 5.41
C GLU A 440 10.39 18.79 6.84
N ASN A 441 9.51 17.82 7.07
CA ASN A 441 9.29 17.26 8.40
C ASN A 441 10.30 16.18 8.83
N TYR A 442 10.99 15.51 7.90
CA TYR A 442 12.16 14.69 8.29
C TYR A 442 13.37 15.54 8.64
N THR A 443 13.52 16.67 7.96
CA THR A 443 14.70 17.51 8.11
C THR A 443 14.56 18.57 9.21
N LEU A 444 13.32 18.93 9.59
CA LEU A 444 12.99 19.99 10.54
C LEU A 444 13.77 21.27 10.20
N MET A 445 13.75 21.65 8.92
CA MET A 445 14.49 22.80 8.37
C MET A 445 13.60 24.02 8.07
N ASN A 446 12.45 24.13 8.74
CA ASN A 446 11.52 25.26 8.61
C ASN A 446 12.06 26.57 9.19
#